data_AF-A0A812JX12-F1
#
_entry.id   AF-A0A812JX12-F1
#
_cell.length_a   1.000
_cell.length_b   1.000
_cell.length_c   1.000
_cell.angle_alpha   90.00
_cell.angle_beta   90.00
_cell.angle_gamma   90.00
#
_symmetry.space_group_name_H-M   'P 1'
#
loop_
_entity.id
_entity.type
_entity.pdbx_description
1 polymer ?
#
loop_
_entity_poly.entity_id
_entity_poly.type
_entity_poly.pdbx_seq_one_letter_code
_entity_poly.pdbx_strand_id
1 'polypeptide(L)'
;SHAFVMYTVPADAFLQMTEVKMHEELADAGVLSEFDESLGKAMFVSHQWLSDTHPDPDFQQLKVLQDALRNIVAGTSSISQALFSEIVYGRRRCPKPGDFASGHLHIWYDYFSIPQSHGHRASQGRQTAIQCIPTYVARCEFFVVLCPALKHRDQKRTLSYATWGERGWCRTERVARELSTRRSGCVIIVESATHQTLLWAGLSQRDAPGEGEFTLDGDRVLIGRMVTQMVWSKLFYYLEHRQFHNYRFLLNAQAAQYFRSLDVEPIDGLVPGFHTETDPSVDCKGFMLERFLHQNGLRNIFERDAAGWPPICFAAMSNNVVVLEALLDRKVDINQATTKPTTEVNLPAKLTALGIASLLRNDEAVELLLCARAQVNCLDGYGGNALHIACAGDNPHAVRLLCHARANVNRQCMPGSSPFMLSCACGSRRAMKEMLTQNPDLSLRHCLHVALMFAGGGSADLVSALLEARANANEQFRVHIREPGWWLLMNVMGVRHRVSPSRLTMLAYHHYDATPLMFSILSGSLDSVSSLLSARARVDIQNYRKNTASDLARQMLAPSWLIEVCSTKGQQDKETLAESDTFFI
;
A
#
# COMPACT_ATOMS: atom_id res chain seq x y z
N SER A 1 5.89 12.87 -30.85
CA SER A 1 5.06 11.66 -31.07
C SER A 1 3.60 12.05 -30.87
N HIS A 2 2.69 11.60 -31.73
CA HIS A 2 1.27 11.90 -31.59
C HIS A 2 0.73 11.12 -30.39
N ALA A 3 0.40 11.80 -29.30
CA ALA A 3 -0.23 11.19 -28.13
C ALA A 3 -1.60 10.63 -28.53
N PHE A 4 -1.93 9.42 -28.08
CA PHE A 4 -3.28 8.90 -28.27
C PHE A 4 -4.26 9.70 -27.43
N VAL A 5 -5.42 10.02 -28.00
CA VAL A 5 -6.44 10.83 -27.34
C VAL A 5 -7.01 10.09 -26.16
N MET A 6 -7.21 10.77 -25.05
CA MET A 6 -7.87 10.19 -23.87
C MET A 6 -9.38 10.15 -24.12
N TYR A 7 -9.91 8.99 -24.52
CA TYR A 7 -11.36 8.78 -24.61
C TYR A 7 -11.95 8.44 -23.25
N THR A 8 -13.14 8.94 -22.97
CA THR A 8 -13.88 8.68 -21.71
C THR A 8 -15.36 8.52 -21.96
N VAL A 9 -16.08 7.96 -20.98
CA VAL A 9 -17.54 7.90 -20.98
C VAL A 9 -18.08 8.87 -19.92
N PRO A 10 -19.00 9.79 -20.25
CA PRO A 10 -19.65 10.64 -19.27
C PRO A 10 -20.38 9.82 -18.20
N ALA A 11 -20.33 10.25 -16.93
CA ALA A 11 -20.91 9.49 -15.82
C ALA A 11 -22.41 9.18 -16.01
N ASP A 12 -23.19 10.07 -16.63
CA ASP A 12 -24.61 9.83 -16.93
C ASP A 12 -24.81 8.61 -17.83
N ALA A 13 -24.00 8.49 -18.90
CA ALA A 13 -24.06 7.36 -19.80
C ALA A 13 -23.54 6.10 -19.11
N PHE A 14 -22.42 6.20 -18.37
CA PHE A 14 -21.86 5.10 -17.59
C PHE A 14 -22.87 4.51 -16.60
N LEU A 15 -23.63 5.36 -15.90
CA LEU A 15 -24.65 4.93 -14.92
C LEU A 15 -25.87 4.25 -15.57
N GLN A 16 -26.04 4.33 -16.88
CA GLN A 16 -27.12 3.67 -17.62
C GLN A 16 -26.66 2.36 -18.30
N MET A 17 -25.34 2.11 -18.35
CA MET A 17 -24.80 0.89 -18.93
C MET A 17 -25.27 -0.35 -18.16
N THR A 18 -25.58 -1.41 -18.91
CA THR A 18 -25.97 -2.73 -18.38
C THR A 18 -25.00 -3.84 -18.78
N GLU A 19 -24.07 -3.54 -19.68
CA GLU A 19 -23.02 -4.44 -20.18
C GLU A 19 -21.77 -3.62 -20.48
N VAL A 20 -20.60 -4.26 -20.49
CA VAL A 20 -19.35 -3.59 -20.89
C VAL A 20 -19.22 -3.69 -22.40
N LYS A 21 -19.37 -2.55 -23.07
CA LYS A 21 -19.22 -2.46 -24.52
C LYS A 21 -17.78 -2.19 -24.91
N MET A 22 -17.40 -2.63 -26.10
CA MET A 22 -16.10 -2.31 -26.67
C MET A 22 -16.00 -0.82 -27.03
N HIS A 23 -14.78 -0.33 -27.14
CA HIS A 23 -14.49 1.04 -27.57
C HIS A 23 -15.20 1.41 -28.88
N GLU A 24 -15.12 0.55 -29.89
CA GLU A 24 -15.72 0.79 -31.20
C GLU A 24 -17.25 0.92 -31.13
N GLU A 25 -17.92 0.09 -30.33
CA GLU A 25 -19.38 0.12 -30.16
C GLU A 25 -19.85 1.42 -29.50
N LEU A 26 -19.10 1.91 -28.50
CA LEU A 26 -19.41 3.19 -27.85
C LEU A 26 -19.04 4.40 -28.72
N ALA A 27 -18.02 4.27 -29.56
CA ALA A 27 -17.66 5.30 -30.54
C ALA A 27 -18.77 5.43 -31.59
N ASP A 28 -19.25 4.32 -32.16
CA ASP A 28 -20.33 4.29 -33.15
C ASP A 28 -21.66 4.78 -32.56
N ALA A 29 -21.91 4.52 -31.27
CA ALA A 29 -23.06 5.04 -30.55
C ALA A 29 -22.95 6.53 -30.15
N GLY A 30 -21.80 7.18 -30.39
CA GLY A 30 -21.55 8.57 -30.02
C GLY A 30 -21.48 8.82 -28.50
N VAL A 31 -21.20 7.77 -27.72
CA VAL A 31 -21.14 7.84 -26.25
C VAL A 31 -19.74 8.22 -25.74
N LEU A 32 -18.70 7.88 -26.50
CA LEU A 32 -17.32 8.26 -26.16
C LEU A 32 -17.05 9.74 -26.42
N SER A 33 -16.41 10.38 -25.44
CA SER A 33 -15.93 11.76 -25.51
C SER A 33 -14.41 11.82 -25.51
N GLU A 34 -13.85 12.72 -26.32
CA GLU A 34 -12.45 13.12 -26.17
C GLU A 34 -12.32 14.00 -24.93
N PHE A 35 -11.57 13.51 -23.93
CA PHE A 35 -11.49 14.18 -22.64
C PHE A 35 -10.58 15.40 -22.70
N ASP A 36 -11.13 16.53 -22.25
CA ASP A 36 -10.42 17.75 -21.91
C ASP A 36 -10.79 18.22 -20.50
N GLU A 37 -9.89 18.91 -19.81
CA GLU A 37 -10.14 19.37 -18.43
C GLU A 37 -11.29 20.40 -18.36
N SER A 38 -11.65 21.05 -19.46
CA SER A 38 -12.85 21.91 -19.55
C SER A 38 -14.17 21.13 -19.43
N LEU A 39 -14.19 19.82 -19.70
CA LEU A 39 -15.36 18.96 -19.56
C LEU A 39 -15.66 18.57 -18.11
N GLY A 40 -14.74 18.87 -17.18
CA GLY A 40 -14.86 18.56 -15.76
C GLY A 40 -13.75 17.65 -15.25
N LYS A 41 -14.12 16.72 -14.36
CA LYS A 41 -13.19 15.81 -13.68
C LYS A 41 -13.19 14.45 -14.36
N ALA A 42 -12.02 13.81 -14.42
CA ALA A 42 -11.91 12.42 -14.86
C ALA A 42 -11.58 11.47 -13.71
N MET A 43 -12.10 10.24 -13.83
CA MET A 43 -11.84 9.10 -12.96
C MET A 43 -11.14 8.00 -13.76
N PHE A 44 -9.93 7.63 -13.34
CA PHE A 44 -9.23 6.46 -13.84
C PHE A 44 -9.67 5.23 -13.04
N VAL A 45 -10.20 4.20 -13.71
CA VAL A 45 -10.61 2.95 -13.05
C VAL A 45 -9.58 1.86 -13.37
N SER A 46 -8.75 1.55 -12.37
CA SER A 46 -7.86 0.38 -12.38
C SER A 46 -8.62 -0.82 -11.83
N HIS A 47 -8.54 -1.95 -12.53
CA HIS A 47 -9.32 -3.15 -12.20
C HIS A 47 -8.59 -4.44 -12.58
N GLN A 48 -9.21 -5.58 -12.27
CA GLN A 48 -8.78 -6.90 -12.72
C GLN A 48 -9.80 -7.49 -13.67
N TRP A 49 -9.34 -8.32 -14.61
CA TRP A 49 -10.20 -9.06 -15.53
C TRP A 49 -10.85 -10.24 -14.81
N LEU A 50 -12.14 -10.46 -15.05
CA LEU A 50 -12.94 -11.55 -14.48
C LEU A 50 -12.96 -12.82 -15.33
N SER A 51 -12.53 -12.75 -16.59
CA SER A 51 -12.30 -13.90 -17.46
C SER A 51 -11.04 -13.69 -18.31
N ASP A 52 -10.57 -14.76 -18.96
CA ASP A 52 -9.39 -14.68 -19.82
C ASP A 52 -9.64 -13.88 -21.12
N THR A 53 -10.91 -13.63 -21.45
CA THR A 53 -11.34 -13.01 -22.72
C THR A 53 -12.08 -11.68 -22.56
N HIS A 54 -12.56 -11.37 -21.35
CA HIS A 54 -13.37 -10.19 -21.11
C HIS A 54 -13.17 -9.65 -19.69
N PRO A 55 -13.07 -8.33 -19.50
CA PRO A 55 -12.78 -7.76 -18.19
C PRO A 55 -13.89 -7.96 -17.16
N ASP A 56 -15.16 -7.89 -17.59
CA ASP A 56 -16.33 -8.02 -16.71
C ASP A 56 -17.55 -8.59 -17.48
N PRO A 57 -17.55 -9.91 -17.81
CA PRO A 57 -18.51 -10.50 -18.75
C PRO A 57 -19.97 -10.45 -18.27
N ASP A 58 -20.17 -10.47 -16.96
CA ASP A 58 -21.51 -10.48 -16.33
C ASP A 58 -21.85 -9.10 -15.71
N PHE A 59 -21.09 -8.06 -16.05
CA PHE A 59 -21.26 -6.68 -15.56
C PHE A 59 -21.28 -6.57 -14.02
N GLN A 60 -20.58 -7.46 -13.32
CA GLN A 60 -20.58 -7.51 -11.85
C GLN A 60 -19.68 -6.44 -11.25
N GLN A 61 -18.50 -6.23 -11.82
CA GLN A 61 -17.49 -5.31 -11.30
C GLN A 61 -17.91 -3.85 -11.51
N LEU A 62 -18.31 -3.48 -12.73
CA LEU A 62 -18.77 -2.11 -13.00
C LEU A 62 -20.11 -1.81 -12.34
N LYS A 63 -20.98 -2.80 -12.13
CA LYS A 63 -22.21 -2.61 -11.33
C LYS A 63 -21.89 -2.18 -9.90
N VAL A 64 -20.88 -2.78 -9.26
CA VAL A 64 -20.42 -2.34 -7.93
C VAL A 64 -19.96 -0.88 -7.95
N LEU A 65 -19.22 -0.47 -8.99
CA LEU A 65 -18.81 0.94 -9.13
C LEU A 65 -20.02 1.87 -9.33
N GLN A 66 -20.97 1.49 -10.20
CA GLN A 66 -22.18 2.29 -10.40
C GLN A 66 -22.97 2.44 -9.09
N ASP A 67 -23.17 1.35 -8.35
CA ASP A 67 -23.93 1.37 -7.09
C ASP A 67 -23.17 2.16 -6.01
N ALA A 68 -21.84 2.08 -5.97
CA ALA A 68 -21.01 2.94 -5.12
C ALA A 68 -21.19 4.42 -5.45
N LEU A 69 -21.14 4.80 -6.73
CA LEU A 69 -21.34 6.20 -7.15
C LEU A 69 -22.76 6.70 -6.79
N ARG A 70 -23.79 5.89 -7.07
CA ARG A 70 -25.18 6.22 -6.69
C ARG A 70 -25.31 6.41 -5.19
N ASN A 71 -24.71 5.53 -4.39
CA ASN A 71 -24.77 5.60 -2.94
C ASN A 71 -24.04 6.82 -2.37
N ILE A 72 -22.87 7.17 -2.93
CA ILE A 72 -22.11 8.36 -2.53
C ILE A 72 -22.91 9.63 -2.85
N VAL A 73 -23.49 9.72 -4.06
CA VAL A 73 -24.28 10.89 -4.48
C VAL A 73 -25.56 11.02 -3.64
N ALA A 74 -26.22 9.90 -3.34
CA ALA A 74 -27.42 9.87 -2.48
C ALA A 74 -27.10 10.10 -0.99
N GLY A 75 -25.83 10.05 -0.59
CA GLY A 75 -25.39 10.15 0.80
C GLY A 75 -25.69 8.90 1.65
N THR A 76 -26.04 7.77 1.02
CA THR A 76 -26.26 6.48 1.70
C THR A 76 -24.95 5.81 2.07
N SER A 77 -23.88 6.06 1.32
CA SER A 77 -22.50 5.69 1.68
C SER A 77 -21.58 6.91 1.67
N SER A 78 -20.41 6.76 2.30
CA SER A 78 -19.37 7.79 2.28
C SER A 78 -18.00 7.16 2.13
N ILE A 79 -17.10 7.88 1.45
CA ILE A 79 -15.70 7.48 1.35
C ILE A 79 -15.04 7.72 2.71
N SER A 80 -14.62 6.64 3.35
CA SER A 80 -13.96 6.68 4.64
C SER A 80 -12.45 6.72 4.48
N GLN A 81 -11.72 7.32 5.42
CA GLN A 81 -10.27 7.25 5.44
C GLN A 81 -9.81 5.91 6.03
N ALA A 82 -8.81 5.27 5.41
CA ALA A 82 -8.21 4.06 5.98
C ALA A 82 -7.69 4.33 7.41
N LEU A 83 -7.91 3.38 8.33
CA LEU A 83 -7.57 3.53 9.75
C LEU A 83 -6.14 4.02 9.96
N PHE A 84 -5.19 3.34 9.33
CA PHE A 84 -3.78 3.68 9.43
C PHE A 84 -3.44 5.04 8.82
N SER A 85 -4.10 5.42 7.72
CA SER A 85 -3.93 6.75 7.14
C SER A 85 -4.39 7.85 8.09
N GLU A 86 -5.47 7.63 8.86
CA GLU A 86 -5.92 8.56 9.89
C GLU A 86 -4.94 8.62 11.08
N ILE A 87 -4.36 7.48 11.49
CA ILE A 87 -3.34 7.42 12.54
C ILE A 87 -2.11 8.25 12.17
N VAL A 88 -1.61 8.10 10.94
CA VAL A 88 -0.35 8.73 10.50
C VAL A 88 -0.54 10.18 10.05
N TYR A 89 -1.53 10.44 9.19
CA TYR A 89 -1.67 11.73 8.53
C TYR A 89 -2.75 12.62 9.14
N GLY A 90 -3.42 12.15 10.20
CA GLY A 90 -4.60 12.77 10.77
C GLY A 90 -5.81 12.67 9.82
N ARG A 91 -6.92 13.30 10.20
CA ARG A 91 -8.11 13.36 9.35
C ARG A 91 -7.86 14.25 8.14
N ARG A 92 -8.10 13.68 6.96
CA ARG A 92 -8.05 14.39 5.68
C ARG A 92 -9.45 14.55 5.13
N ARG A 93 -9.60 15.52 4.22
CA ARG A 93 -10.87 15.79 3.55
C ARG A 93 -11.12 14.69 2.51
N CYS A 94 -12.17 13.91 2.70
CA CYS A 94 -12.65 12.98 1.70
C CYS A 94 -13.38 13.73 0.56
N PRO A 95 -13.42 13.16 -0.65
CA PRO A 95 -14.27 13.67 -1.73
C PRO A 95 -15.73 13.75 -1.28
N LYS A 96 -16.42 14.79 -1.75
CA LYS A 96 -17.83 15.07 -1.39
C LYS A 96 -18.78 14.44 -2.43
N PRO A 97 -20.07 14.23 -2.09
CA PRO A 97 -21.06 13.76 -3.04
C PRO A 97 -21.10 14.58 -4.34
N GLY A 98 -20.97 15.91 -4.25
CA GLY A 98 -20.94 16.80 -5.41
C GLY A 98 -19.75 16.62 -6.35
N ASP A 99 -18.66 15.99 -5.89
CA ASP A 99 -17.52 15.64 -6.75
C ASP A 99 -17.85 14.50 -7.73
N PHE A 100 -18.92 13.74 -7.46
CA PHE A 100 -19.42 12.63 -8.27
C PHE A 100 -20.79 12.89 -8.89
N ALA A 101 -21.33 14.11 -8.71
CA ALA A 101 -22.59 14.49 -9.34
C ALA A 101 -22.44 14.45 -10.86
N SER A 102 -23.51 14.06 -11.55
CA SER A 102 -23.47 13.80 -12.98
C SER A 102 -23.34 15.10 -13.81
N GLY A 103 -22.93 14.98 -15.08
CA GLY A 103 -22.61 16.11 -15.96
C GLY A 103 -21.18 16.68 -15.88
N HIS A 104 -20.40 16.37 -14.84
CA HIS A 104 -19.01 16.86 -14.70
C HIS A 104 -17.98 15.77 -14.38
N LEU A 105 -18.38 14.51 -14.36
CA LEU A 105 -17.50 13.37 -14.14
C LEU A 105 -17.42 12.52 -15.40
N HIS A 106 -16.21 12.17 -15.81
CA HIS A 106 -15.91 11.32 -16.96
C HIS A 106 -15.13 10.09 -16.51
N ILE A 107 -15.53 8.91 -16.98
CA ILE A 107 -14.96 7.63 -16.57
C ILE A 107 -14.00 7.14 -17.66
N TRP A 108 -12.75 6.90 -17.26
CA TRP A 108 -11.76 6.20 -18.05
C TRP A 108 -11.67 4.75 -17.54
N TYR A 109 -11.85 3.81 -18.46
CA TYR A 109 -11.76 2.36 -18.23
C TYR A 109 -11.12 1.75 -19.48
N ASP A 110 -10.07 0.97 -19.31
CA ASP A 110 -9.19 0.53 -20.40
C ASP A 110 -9.95 -0.11 -21.57
N TYR A 111 -10.91 -0.99 -21.29
CA TYR A 111 -11.61 -1.78 -22.31
C TYR A 111 -12.44 -0.94 -23.27
N PHE A 112 -13.14 0.09 -22.77
CA PHE A 112 -13.95 0.96 -23.62
C PHE A 112 -13.25 2.28 -24.00
N SER A 113 -12.15 2.62 -23.32
CA SER A 113 -11.38 3.84 -23.61
C SER A 113 -10.24 3.60 -24.60
N ILE A 114 -9.89 2.32 -24.84
CA ILE A 114 -8.84 1.89 -25.77
C ILE A 114 -9.45 0.95 -26.83
N PRO A 115 -9.09 1.08 -28.12
CA PRO A 115 -9.57 0.19 -29.19
C PRO A 115 -9.35 -1.30 -28.89
N GLN A 116 -10.39 -2.13 -29.11
CA GLN A 116 -10.34 -3.57 -28.82
C GLN A 116 -10.33 -4.46 -30.06
N SER A 117 -10.76 -3.96 -31.21
CA SER A 117 -10.87 -4.78 -32.42
C SER A 117 -9.51 -5.30 -32.93
N HIS A 118 -9.54 -6.40 -33.70
CA HIS A 118 -8.34 -7.06 -34.24
C HIS A 118 -7.79 -6.40 -35.52
N GLY A 119 -8.43 -5.34 -36.02
CA GLY A 119 -7.97 -4.63 -37.20
C GLY A 119 -6.60 -3.98 -36.98
N HIS A 120 -5.77 -3.90 -38.04
CA HIS A 120 -4.43 -3.32 -37.95
C HIS A 120 -4.41 -1.92 -37.31
N ARG A 121 -5.35 -1.05 -37.71
CA ARG A 121 -5.48 0.32 -37.17
C ARG A 121 -5.81 0.33 -35.68
N ALA A 122 -6.72 -0.54 -35.23
CA ALA A 122 -7.09 -0.65 -33.83
C ALA A 122 -5.95 -1.25 -32.99
N SER A 123 -5.22 -2.22 -33.52
CA SER A 123 -4.02 -2.77 -32.87
C SER A 123 -2.94 -1.71 -32.65
N GLN A 124 -2.64 -0.90 -33.69
CA GLN A 124 -1.69 0.21 -33.58
C GLN A 124 -2.18 1.30 -32.60
N GLY A 125 -3.48 1.62 -32.64
CA GLY A 125 -4.12 2.54 -31.70
C GLY A 125 -4.00 2.06 -30.25
N ARG A 126 -4.31 0.79 -30.01
CA ARG A 126 -4.20 0.13 -28.70
C ARG A 126 -2.78 0.16 -28.16
N GLN A 127 -1.78 -0.18 -28.97
CA GLN A 127 -0.37 -0.14 -28.54
C GLN A 127 0.06 1.28 -28.15
N THR A 128 -0.36 2.29 -28.91
CA THR A 128 -0.07 3.70 -28.62
C THR A 128 -0.80 4.16 -27.35
N ALA A 129 -2.05 3.75 -27.16
CA ALA A 129 -2.86 4.10 -26.00
C ALA A 129 -2.30 3.49 -24.70
N ILE A 130 -1.84 2.24 -24.73
CA ILE A 130 -1.22 1.56 -23.58
C ILE A 130 0.01 2.34 -23.10
N GLN A 131 0.84 2.84 -24.02
CA GLN A 131 2.01 3.66 -23.68
C GLN A 131 1.62 5.01 -23.05
N CYS A 132 0.42 5.50 -23.31
CA CYS A 132 -0.09 6.77 -22.79
C CYS A 132 -0.85 6.62 -21.45
N ILE A 133 -1.00 5.40 -20.90
CA ILE A 133 -1.67 5.17 -19.60
C ILE A 133 -1.17 6.10 -18.50
N PRO A 134 0.16 6.33 -18.31
CA PRO A 134 0.64 7.26 -17.30
C PRO A 134 0.14 8.69 -17.48
N THR A 135 -0.01 9.14 -18.73
CA THR A 135 -0.55 10.45 -19.07
C THR A 135 -2.03 10.54 -18.73
N TYR A 136 -2.83 9.48 -18.99
CA TYR A 136 -4.25 9.45 -18.59
C TYR A 136 -4.39 9.50 -17.07
N VAL A 137 -3.62 8.70 -16.35
CA VAL A 137 -3.59 8.69 -14.87
C VAL A 137 -3.25 10.09 -14.33
N ALA A 138 -2.31 10.80 -14.95
CA ALA A 138 -1.91 12.15 -14.53
C ALA A 138 -3.02 13.19 -14.75
N ARG A 139 -3.89 13.01 -15.75
CA ARG A 139 -5.03 13.89 -16.04
C ARG A 139 -6.26 13.61 -15.16
N CYS A 140 -6.39 12.40 -14.62
CA CYS A 140 -7.51 12.05 -13.74
C CYS A 140 -7.40 12.66 -12.34
N GLU A 141 -8.51 13.20 -11.84
CA GLU A 141 -8.61 13.68 -10.45
C GLU A 141 -8.80 12.52 -9.48
N PHE A 142 -9.58 11.51 -9.88
CA PHE A 142 -9.82 10.31 -9.08
C PHE A 142 -9.07 9.12 -9.68
N PHE A 143 -8.30 8.42 -8.87
CA PHE A 143 -7.76 7.10 -9.22
C PHE A 143 -8.52 6.06 -8.41
N VAL A 144 -9.32 5.24 -9.07
CA VAL A 144 -10.14 4.22 -8.43
C VAL A 144 -9.48 2.86 -8.63
N VAL A 145 -9.25 2.16 -7.51
CA VAL A 145 -8.94 0.74 -7.52
C VAL A 145 -10.25 0.00 -7.29
N LEU A 146 -10.78 -0.61 -8.35
CA LEU A 146 -12.04 -1.34 -8.33
C LEU A 146 -11.76 -2.84 -8.14
N CYS A 147 -11.93 -3.31 -6.91
CA CYS A 147 -11.52 -4.65 -6.49
C CYS A 147 -12.56 -5.33 -5.59
N PRO A 148 -13.82 -5.50 -6.04
CA PRO A 148 -14.80 -6.28 -5.31
C PRO A 148 -14.40 -7.76 -5.23
N ALA A 149 -14.79 -8.41 -4.13
CA ALA A 149 -14.56 -9.84 -3.91
C ALA A 149 -15.41 -10.69 -4.87
N LEU A 150 -14.85 -11.04 -6.03
CA LEU A 150 -15.52 -11.76 -7.12
C LEU A 150 -14.70 -12.97 -7.56
N LYS A 151 -15.36 -14.03 -8.02
CA LYS A 151 -14.68 -15.21 -8.55
C LYS A 151 -14.28 -14.98 -10.00
N HIS A 152 -13.05 -15.31 -10.35
CA HIS A 152 -12.65 -15.41 -11.75
C HIS A 152 -13.42 -16.56 -12.40
N ARG A 153 -13.93 -16.35 -13.61
CA ARG A 153 -14.77 -17.32 -14.32
C ARG A 153 -13.99 -18.59 -14.70
N ASP A 154 -12.78 -18.38 -15.21
CA ASP A 154 -11.96 -19.47 -15.79
C ASP A 154 -10.92 -20.03 -14.83
N GLN A 155 -10.67 -19.34 -13.71
CA GLN A 155 -9.60 -19.67 -12.77
C GLN A 155 -10.21 -19.92 -11.38
N LYS A 156 -9.64 -20.84 -10.61
CA LYS A 156 -10.07 -21.12 -9.23
C LYS A 156 -9.54 -20.06 -8.23
N ARG A 157 -9.70 -18.78 -8.56
CA ARG A 157 -9.20 -17.64 -7.77
C ARG A 157 -10.34 -16.67 -7.48
N THR A 158 -10.37 -16.16 -6.26
CA THR A 158 -11.20 -15.02 -5.88
C THR A 158 -10.34 -13.76 -5.98
N LEU A 159 -10.81 -12.77 -6.74
CA LEU A 159 -10.17 -11.48 -6.89
C LEU A 159 -10.49 -10.60 -5.68
N SER A 160 -9.52 -9.81 -5.22
CA SER A 160 -9.66 -8.80 -4.17
C SER A 160 -8.57 -7.73 -4.30
N TYR A 161 -8.53 -6.78 -3.36
CA TYR A 161 -7.46 -5.77 -3.31
C TYR A 161 -6.05 -6.39 -3.24
N ALA A 162 -5.90 -7.53 -2.55
CA ALA A 162 -4.63 -8.22 -2.44
C ALA A 162 -4.15 -8.74 -3.80
N THR A 163 -5.03 -9.43 -4.55
CA THR A 163 -4.70 -9.97 -5.88
C THR A 163 -4.49 -8.87 -6.91
N TRP A 164 -5.17 -7.73 -6.78
CA TRP A 164 -4.93 -6.55 -7.62
C TRP A 164 -3.50 -6.05 -7.43
N GLY A 165 -3.05 -6.00 -6.17
CA GLY A 165 -1.69 -5.62 -5.80
C GLY A 165 -0.61 -6.59 -6.28
N GLU A 166 -0.94 -7.79 -6.74
CA GLU A 166 0.03 -8.76 -7.29
C GLU A 166 0.31 -8.51 -8.77
N ARG A 167 -0.55 -7.80 -9.51
CA ARG A 167 -0.40 -7.60 -10.96
C ARG A 167 0.59 -6.48 -11.28
N GLY A 168 1.53 -6.74 -12.18
CA GLY A 168 2.54 -5.74 -12.58
C GLY A 168 1.96 -4.49 -13.26
N TRP A 169 0.92 -4.63 -14.09
CA TRP A 169 0.21 -3.50 -14.71
C TRP A 169 -0.51 -2.62 -13.67
N CYS A 170 -1.24 -3.23 -12.74
CA CYS A 170 -1.93 -2.51 -11.66
C CYS A 170 -0.95 -1.73 -10.77
N ARG A 171 0.20 -2.35 -10.44
CA ARG A 171 1.32 -1.67 -9.76
C ARG A 171 1.86 -0.49 -10.59
N THR A 172 1.97 -0.65 -11.90
CA THR A 172 2.44 0.41 -12.82
C THR A 172 1.49 1.60 -12.85
N GLU A 173 0.18 1.36 -12.93
CA GLU A 173 -0.85 2.41 -12.90
C GLU A 173 -0.82 3.19 -11.58
N ARG A 174 -0.65 2.47 -10.46
CA ARG A 174 -0.45 3.07 -9.14
C ARG A 174 0.80 3.94 -9.09
N VAL A 175 1.93 3.44 -9.60
CA VAL A 175 3.20 4.20 -9.69
C VAL A 175 3.03 5.43 -10.58
N ALA A 176 2.28 5.34 -11.68
CA ALA A 176 1.96 6.50 -12.51
C ALA A 176 1.20 7.59 -11.73
N ARG A 177 0.30 7.17 -10.83
CA ARG A 177 -0.39 8.10 -9.94
C ARG A 177 0.55 8.74 -8.93
N GLU A 178 1.44 7.98 -8.32
CA GLU A 178 2.41 8.47 -7.34
C GLU A 178 3.43 9.44 -7.93
N LEU A 179 3.95 9.13 -9.12
CA LEU A 179 4.96 9.93 -9.81
C LEU A 179 4.34 11.12 -10.56
N SER A 180 3.02 11.17 -10.73
CA SER A 180 2.34 12.32 -11.33
C SER A 180 2.70 13.63 -10.63
N THR A 181 2.78 14.72 -11.40
CA THR A 181 3.05 16.07 -10.90
C THR A 181 1.78 16.74 -10.32
N ARG A 182 0.60 16.15 -10.54
CA ARG A 182 -0.68 16.66 -10.02
C ARG A 182 -0.75 16.52 -8.50
N ARG A 183 -0.97 17.64 -7.80
CA ARG A 183 -1.04 17.66 -6.32
C ARG A 183 -2.42 17.33 -5.74
N SER A 184 -3.49 17.47 -6.52
CA SER A 184 -4.90 17.44 -6.05
C SER A 184 -5.60 16.09 -6.19
N GLY A 185 -4.85 15.00 -6.34
CA GLY A 185 -5.41 13.69 -6.60
C GLY A 185 -5.68 12.84 -5.34
N CYS A 186 -6.69 11.98 -5.39
CA CYS A 186 -6.86 10.91 -4.41
C CYS A 186 -6.91 9.51 -5.05
N VAL A 187 -6.62 8.50 -4.23
CA VAL A 187 -6.79 7.07 -4.55
C VAL A 187 -7.96 6.54 -3.73
N ILE A 188 -8.97 5.99 -4.40
CA ILE A 188 -10.18 5.44 -3.78
C ILE A 188 -10.21 3.94 -4.07
N ILE A 189 -10.23 3.13 -3.03
CA ILE A 189 -10.41 1.69 -3.14
C ILE A 189 -11.90 1.40 -3.00
N VAL A 190 -12.46 0.66 -3.96
CA VAL A 190 -13.88 0.25 -3.98
C VAL A 190 -13.94 -1.27 -3.89
N GLU A 191 -14.24 -1.77 -2.70
CA GLU A 191 -14.39 -3.20 -2.40
C GLU A 191 -15.86 -3.64 -2.46
N SER A 192 -16.79 -2.72 -2.23
CA SER A 192 -18.23 -2.94 -2.42
C SER A 192 -18.98 -1.62 -2.66
N ALA A 193 -20.28 -1.72 -2.93
CA ALA A 193 -21.16 -0.57 -3.12
C ALA A 193 -21.27 0.34 -1.87
N THR A 194 -20.91 -0.14 -0.68
CA THR A 194 -20.96 0.64 0.57
C THR A 194 -19.59 0.81 1.24
N HIS A 195 -18.56 0.11 0.77
CA HIS A 195 -17.22 0.15 1.35
C HIS A 195 -16.25 0.80 0.38
N GLN A 196 -16.10 2.12 0.52
CA GLN A 196 -15.10 2.90 -0.18
C GLN A 196 -14.07 3.47 0.80
N THR A 197 -12.79 3.28 0.48
CA THR A 197 -11.68 3.65 1.36
C THR A 197 -10.71 4.58 0.63
N LEU A 198 -10.41 5.72 1.23
CA LEU A 198 -9.41 6.67 0.77
C LEU A 198 -8.02 6.19 1.21
N LEU A 199 -7.13 5.98 0.23
CA LEU A 199 -5.72 5.66 0.46
C LEU A 199 -4.86 6.90 0.19
N TRP A 200 -3.87 7.14 1.05
CA TRP A 200 -2.88 8.20 0.85
C TRP A 200 -1.51 7.61 0.47
N ALA A 201 -0.85 8.25 -0.50
CA ALA A 201 0.25 7.71 -1.31
C ALA A 201 1.55 7.33 -0.56
N GLY A 202 1.71 7.65 0.72
CA GLY A 202 2.96 7.36 1.44
C GLY A 202 3.16 5.89 1.85
N LEU A 203 2.25 4.98 1.46
CA LEU A 203 2.19 3.60 1.96
C LEU A 203 2.38 2.51 0.91
N SER A 204 2.37 2.86 -0.37
CA SER A 204 2.40 1.95 -1.51
C SER A 204 3.82 1.57 -1.96
N GLN A 205 4.85 2.03 -1.25
CA GLN A 205 6.26 1.98 -1.65
C GLN A 205 6.94 0.60 -1.54
N ARG A 206 6.19 -0.49 -1.40
CA ARG A 206 6.78 -1.81 -1.12
C ARG A 206 6.85 -2.73 -2.32
N ASP A 207 5.99 -2.49 -3.29
CA ASP A 207 5.71 -3.39 -4.40
C ASP A 207 6.09 -2.71 -5.72
N ALA A 208 7.33 -2.94 -6.16
CA ALA A 208 7.79 -2.43 -7.44
C ALA A 208 6.97 -3.07 -8.59
N PRO A 209 6.73 -2.35 -9.70
CA PRO A 209 6.01 -2.90 -10.85
C PRO A 209 6.58 -4.22 -11.37
N GLY A 210 7.91 -4.34 -11.44
CA GLY A 210 8.58 -5.56 -11.95
C GLY A 210 8.46 -6.79 -11.06
N GLU A 211 8.08 -6.64 -9.80
CA GLU A 211 7.83 -7.77 -8.90
C GLU A 211 6.42 -8.35 -9.05
N GLY A 212 5.57 -7.72 -9.86
CA GLY A 212 4.22 -8.22 -10.12
C GLY A 212 4.16 -9.36 -11.14
N GLU A 213 3.02 -10.04 -11.15
CA GLU A 213 2.65 -11.07 -12.13
C GLU A 213 2.30 -10.42 -13.48
N PHE A 214 2.77 -11.03 -14.57
CA PHE A 214 2.51 -10.63 -15.95
C PHE A 214 1.90 -11.79 -16.72
N THR A 215 0.84 -11.52 -17.48
CA THR A 215 0.27 -12.51 -18.41
C THR A 215 1.19 -12.71 -19.62
N LEU A 216 1.88 -11.65 -20.06
CA LEU A 216 2.83 -11.66 -21.16
C LEU A 216 4.18 -11.15 -20.67
N ASP A 217 5.23 -11.96 -20.75
CA ASP A 217 6.57 -11.58 -20.28
C ASP A 217 7.13 -10.32 -20.98
N GLY A 218 6.73 -10.07 -22.23
CA GLY A 218 7.11 -8.88 -23.00
C GLY A 218 6.62 -7.56 -22.38
N ASP A 219 5.57 -7.60 -21.55
CA ASP A 219 5.04 -6.40 -20.88
C ASP A 219 6.03 -5.82 -19.88
N ARG A 220 6.90 -6.66 -19.29
CA ARG A 220 7.92 -6.21 -18.33
C ARG A 220 8.87 -5.20 -18.97
N VAL A 221 9.26 -5.41 -20.22
CA VAL A 221 10.13 -4.48 -20.99
C VAL A 221 9.39 -3.18 -21.33
N LEU A 222 8.10 -3.28 -21.67
CA LEU A 222 7.27 -2.10 -21.94
C LEU A 222 7.12 -1.24 -20.68
N ILE A 223 6.78 -1.86 -19.54
CA ILE A 223 6.67 -1.21 -18.25
C ILE A 223 8.01 -0.62 -17.80
N GLY A 224 9.12 -1.32 -17.99
CA GLY A 224 10.47 -0.80 -17.74
C GLY A 224 10.69 0.55 -18.40
N ARG A 225 10.36 0.67 -19.69
CA ARG A 225 10.45 1.95 -20.43
C ARG A 225 9.51 3.02 -19.88
N MET A 226 8.26 2.66 -19.60
CA MET A 226 7.26 3.61 -19.07
C MET A 226 7.66 4.13 -17.68
N VAL A 227 8.07 3.25 -16.77
CA VAL A 227 8.50 3.61 -15.41
C VAL A 227 9.76 4.46 -15.45
N THR A 228 10.71 4.14 -16.33
CA THR A 228 11.91 4.99 -16.55
C THR A 228 11.50 6.41 -16.94
N GLN A 229 10.60 6.56 -17.91
CA GLN A 229 10.13 7.87 -18.35
C GLN A 229 9.42 8.65 -17.23
N MET A 230 8.60 7.96 -16.41
CA MET A 230 7.91 8.57 -15.27
C MET A 230 8.89 9.06 -14.20
N VAL A 231 9.84 8.21 -13.79
CA VAL A 231 10.86 8.56 -12.79
C VAL A 231 11.73 9.70 -13.31
N TRP A 232 12.18 9.63 -14.56
CA TRP A 232 12.96 10.68 -15.22
C TRP A 232 12.23 12.03 -15.20
N SER A 233 10.97 12.05 -15.64
CA SER A 233 10.15 13.27 -15.66
C SER A 233 9.96 13.86 -14.26
N LYS A 234 9.79 13.00 -13.24
CA LYS A 234 9.62 13.42 -11.86
C LYS A 234 10.91 13.97 -11.24
N LEU A 235 12.06 13.36 -11.55
CA LEU A 235 13.38 13.87 -11.14
C LEU A 235 13.61 15.27 -11.72
N PHE A 236 13.35 15.48 -13.02
CA PHE A 236 13.44 16.80 -13.65
C PHE A 236 12.49 17.81 -13.00
N TYR A 237 11.23 17.42 -12.77
CA TYR A 237 10.27 18.27 -12.06
C TYR A 237 10.81 18.75 -10.70
N TYR A 238 11.41 17.84 -9.91
CA TYR A 238 11.99 18.22 -8.62
C TYR A 238 13.18 19.18 -8.76
N LEU A 239 14.05 18.98 -9.77
CA LEU A 239 15.17 19.89 -10.04
C LEU A 239 14.68 21.29 -10.45
N GLU A 240 13.74 21.38 -11.41
CA GLU A 240 13.15 22.64 -11.89
C GLU A 240 12.50 23.44 -10.77
N HIS A 241 11.83 22.75 -9.84
CA HIS A 241 11.13 23.36 -8.71
C HIS A 241 11.99 23.48 -7.45
N ARG A 242 13.30 23.20 -7.54
CA ARG A 242 14.27 23.28 -6.43
C ARG A 242 13.88 22.42 -5.21
N GLN A 243 13.18 21.32 -5.42
CA GLN A 243 12.82 20.34 -4.39
C GLN A 243 13.95 19.32 -4.20
N PHE A 244 15.13 19.79 -3.78
CA PHE A 244 16.35 18.98 -3.80
C PHE A 244 16.31 17.76 -2.88
N HIS A 245 15.61 17.82 -1.75
CA HIS A 245 15.45 16.64 -0.88
C HIS A 245 14.67 15.53 -1.61
N ASN A 246 13.53 15.89 -2.20
CA ASN A 246 12.67 14.93 -2.92
C ASN A 246 13.38 14.37 -4.16
N TYR A 247 14.18 15.21 -4.85
CA TYR A 247 15.07 14.76 -5.92
C TYR A 247 16.08 13.72 -5.43
N ARG A 248 16.85 14.02 -4.36
CA ARG A 248 17.83 13.07 -3.79
C ARG A 248 17.15 11.78 -3.34
N PHE A 249 16.00 11.87 -2.68
CA PHE A 249 15.25 10.71 -2.23
C PHE A 249 14.87 9.82 -3.41
N LEU A 250 14.22 10.38 -4.45
CA LEU A 250 13.82 9.62 -5.63
C LEU A 250 15.02 9.05 -6.39
N LEU A 251 16.08 9.84 -6.58
CA LEU A 251 17.31 9.43 -7.28
C LEU A 251 17.94 8.21 -6.62
N ASN A 252 18.00 8.17 -5.29
CA ASN A 252 18.62 7.06 -4.58
C ASN A 252 17.63 5.90 -4.35
N ALA A 253 16.32 6.14 -4.26
CA ALA A 253 15.34 5.09 -4.01
C ALA A 253 14.89 4.37 -5.30
N GLN A 254 15.16 4.92 -6.49
CA GLN A 254 14.59 4.45 -7.76
C GLN A 254 14.79 2.95 -8.04
N ALA A 255 15.99 2.44 -7.76
CA ALA A 255 16.31 1.04 -8.01
C ALA A 255 15.46 0.11 -7.13
N ALA A 256 15.39 0.42 -5.84
CA ALA A 256 14.67 -0.40 -4.87
C ALA A 256 13.14 -0.29 -4.99
N GLN A 257 12.63 0.89 -5.32
CA GLN A 257 11.19 1.19 -5.31
C GLN A 257 10.50 1.01 -6.67
N TYR A 258 11.19 1.29 -7.79
CA TYR A 258 10.55 1.37 -9.10
C TYR A 258 11.15 0.40 -10.12
N PHE A 259 12.46 0.18 -10.11
CA PHE A 259 13.14 -0.65 -11.12
C PHE A 259 13.41 -2.09 -10.67
N ARG A 260 13.08 -2.45 -9.43
CA ARG A 260 13.29 -3.81 -8.93
C ARG A 260 12.58 -4.82 -9.83
N SER A 261 13.33 -5.83 -10.27
CA SER A 261 12.89 -6.87 -11.21
C SER A 261 12.47 -6.35 -12.59
N LEU A 262 12.85 -5.12 -12.94
CA LEU A 262 12.87 -4.60 -14.31
C LEU A 262 14.32 -4.59 -14.78
N ASP A 263 14.56 -5.03 -16.02
CA ASP A 263 15.90 -4.98 -16.64
C ASP A 263 16.20 -3.54 -17.08
N VAL A 264 16.40 -2.66 -16.11
CA VAL A 264 16.54 -1.21 -16.27
C VAL A 264 17.65 -0.71 -15.35
N GLU A 265 18.61 -0.01 -15.92
CA GLU A 265 19.66 0.66 -15.15
C GLU A 265 19.11 1.91 -14.43
N PRO A 266 19.52 2.18 -13.17
CA PRO A 266 19.16 3.40 -12.47
C PRO A 266 19.56 4.66 -13.25
N ILE A 267 18.68 5.67 -13.25
CA ILE A 267 18.94 6.95 -13.90
C ILE A 267 20.06 7.67 -13.15
N ASP A 268 21.08 8.09 -13.89
CA ASP A 268 22.23 8.86 -13.39
C ASP A 268 22.62 9.95 -14.40
N GLY A 269 23.53 10.85 -14.02
CA GLY A 269 24.09 11.87 -14.91
C GLY A 269 23.13 13.03 -15.23
N LEU A 270 22.13 13.26 -14.38
CA LEU A 270 21.14 14.33 -14.56
C LEU A 270 21.70 15.73 -14.25
N VAL A 271 22.66 15.82 -13.33
CA VAL A 271 23.32 17.08 -12.97
C VAL A 271 24.57 17.26 -13.85
N PRO A 272 24.60 18.24 -14.76
CA PRO A 272 25.73 18.46 -15.65
C PRO A 272 26.95 19.06 -14.92
N GLY A 273 28.09 19.16 -15.61
CA GLY A 273 29.28 19.86 -15.10
C GLY A 273 30.06 19.10 -14.02
N PHE A 274 30.01 17.76 -14.02
CA PHE A 274 30.85 16.95 -13.14
C PHE A 274 32.31 17.02 -13.60
N HIS A 275 33.19 17.46 -12.71
CA HIS A 275 34.63 17.51 -12.91
C HIS A 275 35.35 16.99 -11.67
N THR A 276 36.38 16.17 -11.85
CA THR A 276 37.18 15.58 -10.77
C THR A 276 38.63 15.44 -11.23
N GLU A 277 39.57 15.57 -10.29
CA GLU A 277 40.99 15.26 -10.48
C GLU A 277 41.31 13.79 -10.21
N THR A 278 40.37 13.05 -9.64
CA THR A 278 40.52 11.64 -9.27
C THR A 278 40.46 10.77 -10.53
N ASP A 279 41.56 10.09 -10.85
CA ASP A 279 41.63 9.15 -11.96
C ASP A 279 40.87 7.85 -11.60
N PRO A 280 39.80 7.48 -12.34
CA PRO A 280 39.02 6.28 -12.05
C PRO A 280 39.81 4.97 -12.20
N SER A 281 40.94 4.98 -12.92
CA SER A 281 41.83 3.82 -13.02
C SER A 281 42.72 3.63 -11.78
N VAL A 282 42.89 4.68 -10.97
CA VAL A 282 43.73 4.69 -9.76
C VAL A 282 42.89 4.60 -8.49
N ASP A 283 41.86 5.46 -8.35
CA ASP A 283 40.92 5.45 -7.22
C ASP A 283 39.48 5.46 -7.73
N CYS A 284 39.03 4.29 -8.21
CA CYS A 284 37.66 4.08 -8.65
C CYS A 284 36.63 4.42 -7.55
N LYS A 285 36.93 4.09 -6.27
CA LYS A 285 36.02 4.37 -5.14
C LYS A 285 35.86 5.86 -4.90
N GLY A 286 36.96 6.62 -4.90
CA GLY A 286 36.96 8.08 -4.80
C GLY A 286 36.22 8.74 -5.94
N PHE A 287 36.48 8.31 -7.18
CA PHE A 287 35.77 8.80 -8.37
C PHE A 287 34.25 8.61 -8.25
N MET A 288 33.81 7.40 -7.87
CA MET A 288 32.39 7.09 -7.70
C MET A 288 31.75 7.88 -6.57
N LEU A 289 32.47 8.10 -5.46
CA LEU A 289 32.02 8.95 -4.36
C LEU A 289 31.85 10.41 -4.79
N GLU A 290 32.81 10.99 -5.50
CA GLU A 290 32.72 12.38 -5.99
C GLU A 290 31.57 12.54 -6.98
N ARG A 291 31.40 11.60 -7.91
CA ARG A 291 30.26 11.58 -8.83
C ARG A 291 28.94 11.48 -8.08
N PHE A 292 28.86 10.61 -7.08
CA PHE A 292 27.67 10.46 -6.23
C PHE A 292 27.33 11.77 -5.50
N LEU A 293 28.31 12.42 -4.88
CA LEU A 293 28.10 13.70 -4.19
C LEU A 293 27.63 14.78 -5.18
N HIS A 294 28.24 14.86 -6.37
CA HIS A 294 27.85 15.80 -7.42
C HIS A 294 26.42 15.58 -7.92
N GLN A 295 26.05 14.34 -8.25
CA GLN A 295 24.70 14.01 -8.73
C GLN A 295 23.63 14.21 -7.65
N ASN A 296 24.01 14.08 -6.37
CA ASN A 296 23.17 14.45 -5.24
C ASN A 296 23.27 15.95 -4.89
N GLY A 297 24.11 16.76 -5.54
CA GLY A 297 24.32 18.16 -5.18
C GLY A 297 24.74 18.36 -3.72
N LEU A 298 25.56 17.47 -3.18
CA LEU A 298 26.17 17.53 -1.84
C LEU A 298 27.62 17.98 -2.01
N ARG A 299 28.08 18.90 -1.16
CA ARG A 299 29.42 19.52 -1.25
C ARG A 299 30.50 18.67 -0.62
N ASN A 300 30.17 17.85 0.37
CA ASN A 300 31.13 16.97 1.05
C ASN A 300 30.42 15.80 1.76
N ILE A 301 31.24 14.86 2.27
CA ILE A 301 30.79 13.61 2.91
C ILE A 301 30.12 13.78 4.28
N PHE A 302 30.14 14.98 4.87
CA PHE A 302 29.54 15.28 6.18
C PHE A 302 28.31 16.18 6.08
N GLU A 303 27.98 16.68 4.88
CA GLU A 303 26.86 17.59 4.68
C GLU A 303 25.53 16.88 4.89
N ARG A 304 24.66 17.48 5.70
CA ARG A 304 23.26 17.08 5.81
C ARG A 304 22.41 17.99 4.96
N ASP A 305 21.46 17.41 4.25
CA ASP A 305 20.49 18.20 3.51
C ASP A 305 19.50 18.93 4.44
N ALA A 306 18.58 19.70 3.85
CA ALA A 306 17.58 20.45 4.62
C ALA A 306 16.62 19.57 5.45
N ALA A 307 16.43 18.31 5.06
CA ALA A 307 15.67 17.31 5.79
C ALA A 307 16.53 16.55 6.82
N GLY A 308 17.83 16.87 6.92
CA GLY A 308 18.73 16.29 7.89
C GLY A 308 19.35 14.95 7.48
N TRP A 309 19.33 14.62 6.19
CA TRP A 309 19.87 13.37 5.66
C TRP A 309 21.37 13.50 5.37
N PRO A 310 22.22 12.64 5.95
CA PRO A 310 23.65 12.60 5.63
C PRO A 310 23.93 11.74 4.37
N PRO A 311 25.11 11.87 3.73
CA PRO A 311 25.39 11.20 2.46
C PRO A 311 25.37 9.66 2.57
N ILE A 312 25.81 9.11 3.71
CA ILE A 312 25.80 7.67 3.97
C ILE A 312 24.37 7.07 3.95
N CYS A 313 23.36 7.84 4.35
CA CYS A 313 21.96 7.40 4.29
C CYS A 313 21.46 7.32 2.84
N PHE A 314 21.85 8.25 1.97
CA PHE A 314 21.54 8.20 0.54
C PHE A 314 22.30 7.07 -0.16
N ALA A 315 23.57 6.85 0.18
CA ALA A 315 24.36 5.74 -0.36
C ALA A 315 23.72 4.38 -0.01
N ALA A 316 23.29 4.19 1.24
CA ALA A 316 22.54 3.00 1.68
C ALA A 316 21.19 2.84 0.98
N MET A 317 20.48 3.95 0.71
CA MET A 317 19.24 3.96 -0.06
C MET A 317 19.44 3.50 -1.51
N SER A 318 20.54 3.92 -2.14
CA SER A 318 20.89 3.54 -3.52
C SER A 318 21.47 2.13 -3.67
N ASN A 319 21.67 1.41 -2.56
CA ASN A 319 22.41 0.15 -2.51
C ASN A 319 23.80 0.23 -3.16
N ASN A 320 24.42 1.43 -3.18
CA ASN A 320 25.72 1.63 -3.78
C ASN A 320 26.82 1.28 -2.78
N VAL A 321 27.15 -0.01 -2.73
CA VAL A 321 28.16 -0.61 -1.84
C VAL A 321 29.52 0.07 -2.03
N VAL A 322 29.89 0.41 -3.27
CA VAL A 322 31.17 1.08 -3.59
C VAL A 322 31.25 2.46 -2.93
N VAL A 323 30.18 3.26 -3.02
CA VAL A 323 30.12 4.58 -2.37
C VAL A 323 30.05 4.44 -0.85
N LEU A 324 29.31 3.46 -0.32
CA LEU A 324 29.29 3.17 1.11
C LEU A 324 30.69 2.83 1.63
N GLU A 325 31.42 1.93 0.98
CA GLU A 325 32.80 1.61 1.32
C GLU A 325 33.69 2.85 1.27
N ALA A 326 33.59 3.65 0.21
CA ALA A 326 34.38 4.88 0.05
C ALA A 326 34.15 5.90 1.19
N LEU A 327 32.92 5.99 1.70
CA LEU A 327 32.57 6.82 2.87
C LEU A 327 33.16 6.25 4.16
N LEU A 328 33.07 4.93 4.36
CA LEU A 328 33.59 4.23 5.54
C LEU A 328 35.12 4.26 5.61
N ASP A 329 35.81 4.12 4.47
CA ASP A 329 37.27 4.24 4.34
C ASP A 329 37.74 5.63 4.79
N ARG A 330 36.93 6.66 4.51
CA ARG A 330 37.13 8.06 4.92
C ARG A 330 36.63 8.36 6.35
N LYS A 331 36.37 7.32 7.15
CA LYS A 331 35.99 7.40 8.57
C LYS A 331 34.70 8.18 8.84
N VAL A 332 33.76 8.19 7.90
CA VAL A 332 32.39 8.65 8.19
C VAL A 332 31.78 7.75 9.26
N ASP A 333 31.17 8.35 10.28
CA ASP A 333 30.47 7.59 11.32
C ASP A 333 29.30 6.81 10.70
N ILE A 334 29.41 5.49 10.75
CA ILE A 334 28.44 4.53 10.21
C ILE A 334 27.04 4.66 10.83
N ASN A 335 26.95 5.20 12.05
CA ASN A 335 25.70 5.33 12.80
C ASN A 335 25.06 6.72 12.64
N GLN A 336 25.58 7.56 11.75
CA GLN A 336 24.90 8.80 11.40
C GLN A 336 23.45 8.49 10.97
N ALA A 337 22.53 9.19 11.60
CA ALA A 337 21.11 9.02 11.39
C ALA A 337 20.47 10.28 10.83
N THR A 338 19.33 10.17 10.16
CA THR A 338 18.51 11.31 9.75
C THR A 338 18.10 12.14 10.98
N THR A 339 17.92 13.46 10.85
CA THR A 339 17.55 14.28 12.03
C THR A 339 16.09 14.72 12.05
N LYS A 340 15.39 14.71 10.90
CA LYS A 340 13.97 15.06 10.81
C LYS A 340 13.17 13.90 10.23
N PRO A 341 11.87 13.77 10.57
CA PRO A 341 11.01 12.79 9.92
C PRO A 341 10.74 13.19 8.46
N THR A 342 10.57 12.20 7.59
CA THR A 342 10.22 12.43 6.19
C THR A 342 8.73 12.13 6.02
N THR A 343 7.90 13.18 6.09
CA THR A 343 6.45 13.06 6.19
C THR A 343 5.78 12.51 4.94
N GLU A 344 6.35 12.73 3.76
CA GLU A 344 5.79 12.27 2.47
C GLU A 344 5.73 10.74 2.39
N VAL A 345 6.70 10.07 3.02
CA VAL A 345 6.90 8.61 2.97
C VAL A 345 6.86 7.96 4.36
N ASN A 346 6.40 8.72 5.38
CA ASN A 346 6.29 8.32 6.78
C ASN A 346 7.54 7.66 7.37
N LEU A 347 8.73 8.20 7.06
CA LEU A 347 9.96 7.73 7.70
C LEU A 347 10.21 8.48 9.02
N PRO A 348 10.55 7.77 10.11
CA PRO A 348 10.91 8.42 11.36
C PRO A 348 12.18 9.25 11.23
N ALA A 349 12.34 10.22 12.14
CA ALA A 349 13.64 10.81 12.40
C ALA A 349 14.61 9.76 12.98
N LYS A 350 15.90 10.08 13.09
CA LYS A 350 16.93 9.21 13.67
C LYS A 350 17.05 7.85 12.99
N LEU A 351 16.70 7.76 11.71
CA LEU A 351 16.85 6.55 10.92
C LEU A 351 18.30 6.44 10.45
N THR A 352 18.99 5.35 10.77
CA THR A 352 20.39 5.10 10.36
C THR A 352 20.48 4.55 8.94
N ALA A 353 21.69 4.55 8.36
CA ALA A 353 21.97 3.88 7.09
C ALA A 353 21.52 2.40 7.11
N LEU A 354 21.78 1.68 8.21
CA LEU A 354 21.35 0.29 8.39
C LEU A 354 19.82 0.16 8.38
N GLY A 355 19.11 1.07 9.05
CA GLY A 355 17.65 1.12 9.02
C GLY A 355 17.12 1.35 7.61
N ILE A 356 17.66 2.32 6.86
CA ILE A 356 17.24 2.62 5.48
C ILE A 356 17.46 1.42 4.55
N ALA A 357 18.64 0.81 4.58
CA ALA A 357 18.94 -0.37 3.76
C ALA A 357 18.02 -1.56 4.11
N SER A 358 17.73 -1.74 5.41
CA SER A 358 16.80 -2.78 5.88
C SER A 358 15.38 -2.56 5.36
N LEU A 359 14.89 -1.30 5.35
CA LEU A 359 13.55 -0.96 4.85
C LEU A 359 13.41 -1.27 3.36
N LEU A 360 14.43 -0.90 2.58
CA LEU A 360 14.34 -0.89 1.11
C LEU A 360 14.77 -2.22 0.48
N ARG A 361 15.08 -3.25 1.27
CA ARG A 361 15.56 -4.55 0.77
C ARG A 361 16.83 -4.42 -0.05
N ASN A 362 17.77 -3.66 0.49
CA ASN A 362 19.11 -3.43 -0.05
C ASN A 362 20.09 -4.32 0.72
N ASP A 363 20.06 -5.62 0.43
CA ASP A 363 20.67 -6.65 1.26
C ASP A 363 22.21 -6.53 1.27
N GLU A 364 22.82 -6.16 0.14
CA GLU A 364 24.26 -5.92 0.04
C GLU A 364 24.72 -4.74 0.92
N ALA A 365 23.95 -3.66 0.96
CA ALA A 365 24.20 -2.55 1.88
C ALA A 365 24.00 -2.97 3.35
N VAL A 366 23.01 -3.81 3.66
CA VAL A 366 22.81 -4.35 5.03
C VAL A 366 24.02 -5.19 5.45
N GLU A 367 24.47 -6.11 4.60
CA GLU A 367 25.65 -6.95 4.84
C GLU A 367 26.90 -6.11 5.09
N LEU A 368 27.21 -5.16 4.18
CA LEU A 368 28.37 -4.29 4.32
C LEU A 368 28.33 -3.50 5.64
N LEU A 369 27.19 -2.89 5.98
CA LEU A 369 27.05 -2.07 7.18
C LEU A 369 27.23 -2.91 8.46
N LEU A 370 26.72 -4.15 8.48
CA LEU A 370 26.92 -5.06 9.61
C LEU A 370 28.37 -5.55 9.71
N CYS A 371 29.02 -5.87 8.59
CA CYS A 371 30.44 -6.20 8.53
C CYS A 371 31.32 -5.04 9.06
N ALA A 372 30.94 -3.80 8.74
CA ALA A 372 31.55 -2.58 9.25
C ALA A 372 31.13 -2.22 10.68
N ARG A 373 30.43 -3.12 11.39
CA ARG A 373 30.02 -3.00 12.80
C ARG A 373 29.05 -1.84 13.08
N ALA A 374 28.11 -1.60 12.18
CA ALA A 374 26.98 -0.71 12.45
C ALA A 374 26.23 -1.16 13.73
N GLN A 375 25.79 -0.19 14.53
CA GLN A 375 25.06 -0.46 15.76
C GLN A 375 23.63 -0.92 15.45
N VAL A 376 23.39 -2.21 15.68
CA VAL A 376 22.13 -2.89 15.38
C VAL A 376 20.94 -2.35 16.18
N ASN A 377 21.19 -1.87 17.40
CA ASN A 377 20.16 -1.43 18.35
C ASN A 377 20.03 0.10 18.47
N CYS A 378 20.54 0.88 17.51
CA CYS A 378 20.21 2.30 17.41
C CYS A 378 18.70 2.48 17.29
N LEU A 379 18.16 3.47 18.02
CA LEU A 379 16.74 3.74 18.06
C LEU A 379 16.38 4.91 17.16
N ASP A 380 15.36 4.70 16.32
CA ASP A 380 14.73 5.73 15.52
C ASP A 380 13.85 6.67 16.38
N GLY A 381 13.20 7.63 15.72
CA GLY A 381 12.30 8.60 16.34
C GLY A 381 11.02 7.99 16.95
N TYR A 382 10.67 6.75 16.59
CA TYR A 382 9.58 5.99 17.20
C TYR A 382 10.08 5.05 18.32
N GLY A 383 11.40 5.00 18.56
CA GLY A 383 12.00 4.10 19.54
C GLY A 383 12.18 2.65 19.04
N GLY A 384 12.03 2.43 17.72
CA GLY A 384 12.30 1.16 17.05
C GLY A 384 13.76 1.03 16.62
N ASN A 385 14.24 -0.20 16.49
CA ASN A 385 15.58 -0.51 15.98
C ASN A 385 15.53 -0.97 14.51
N ALA A 386 16.69 -1.26 13.90
CA ALA A 386 16.75 -1.72 12.51
C ALA A 386 15.88 -2.96 12.22
N LEU A 387 15.64 -3.83 13.22
CA LEU A 387 14.76 -4.99 13.07
C LEU A 387 13.28 -4.60 12.91
N HIS A 388 12.81 -3.54 13.59
CA HIS A 388 11.49 -2.98 13.33
C HIS A 388 11.38 -2.54 11.86
N ILE A 389 12.41 -1.87 11.37
CA ILE A 389 12.45 -1.32 10.02
C ILE A 389 12.51 -2.43 8.96
N ALA A 390 13.29 -3.50 9.18
CA ALA A 390 13.30 -4.69 8.34
C ALA A 390 11.92 -5.37 8.28
N CYS A 391 11.25 -5.48 9.43
CA CYS A 391 9.88 -5.98 9.51
C CYS A 391 8.89 -5.07 8.77
N ALA A 392 9.04 -3.75 8.85
CA ALA A 392 8.20 -2.82 8.09
C ALA A 392 8.44 -2.88 6.58
N GLY A 393 9.67 -3.18 6.15
CA GLY A 393 10.07 -3.29 4.74
C GLY A 393 9.84 -4.66 4.09
N ASP A 394 9.32 -5.63 4.84
CA ASP A 394 9.22 -7.03 4.42
C ASP A 394 10.56 -7.61 3.93
N ASN A 395 11.64 -7.31 4.66
CA ASN A 395 12.98 -7.80 4.35
C ASN A 395 13.36 -9.02 5.24
N PRO A 396 13.07 -10.26 4.82
CA PRO A 396 13.47 -11.45 5.57
C PRO A 396 15.00 -11.61 5.67
N HIS A 397 15.75 -11.15 4.67
CA HIS A 397 17.21 -11.28 4.69
C HIS A 397 17.81 -10.39 5.79
N ALA A 398 17.42 -9.12 5.86
CA ALA A 398 17.82 -8.26 6.97
C ALA A 398 17.31 -8.78 8.33
N VAL A 399 16.09 -9.33 8.42
CA VAL A 399 15.61 -9.96 9.67
C VAL A 399 16.59 -11.04 10.14
N ARG A 400 17.01 -11.95 9.26
CA ARG A 400 18.01 -12.98 9.60
C ARG A 400 19.29 -12.36 10.11
N LEU A 401 19.91 -11.47 9.33
CA LEU A 401 21.21 -10.89 9.68
C LEU A 401 21.15 -10.09 10.99
N LEU A 402 20.10 -9.32 11.19
CA LEU A 402 19.91 -8.51 12.40
C LEU A 402 19.70 -9.40 13.64
N CYS A 403 18.95 -10.50 13.53
CA CYS A 403 18.83 -11.48 14.61
C CYS A 403 20.19 -12.11 14.96
N HIS A 404 20.97 -12.54 13.96
CA HIS A 404 22.33 -13.06 14.18
C HIS A 404 23.26 -12.02 14.81
N ALA A 405 23.09 -10.75 14.43
CA ALA A 405 23.80 -9.61 15.00
C ALA A 405 23.22 -9.12 16.34
N ARG A 406 22.35 -9.91 17.00
CA ARG A 406 21.77 -9.67 18.33
C ARG A 406 20.92 -8.39 18.42
N ALA A 407 20.12 -8.12 17.40
CA ALA A 407 19.03 -7.15 17.49
C ALA A 407 18.07 -7.52 18.63
N ASN A 408 17.60 -6.54 19.38
CA ASN A 408 16.58 -6.76 20.41
C ASN A 408 15.21 -7.02 19.76
N VAL A 409 14.82 -8.29 19.70
CA VAL A 409 13.55 -8.76 19.12
C VAL A 409 12.31 -8.38 19.93
N ASN A 410 12.48 -8.02 21.20
CA ASN A 410 11.39 -7.66 22.13
C ASN A 410 11.30 -6.15 22.38
N ARG A 411 12.17 -5.35 21.77
CA ARG A 411 12.10 -3.89 21.87
C ARG A 411 10.74 -3.43 21.35
N GLN A 412 10.10 -2.51 22.07
CA GLN A 412 8.85 -1.90 21.63
C GLN A 412 9.10 -0.47 21.11
N CYS A 413 8.62 -0.18 19.90
CA CYS A 413 8.49 1.17 19.36
C CYS A 413 7.10 1.73 19.67
N MET A 414 6.90 3.04 19.59
CA MET A 414 5.58 3.66 19.75
C MET A 414 4.59 3.11 18.71
N PRO A 415 3.33 2.78 19.09
CA PRO A 415 2.69 2.95 20.40
C PRO A 415 2.86 1.77 21.40
N GLY A 416 3.80 0.86 21.17
CA GLY A 416 4.05 -0.33 21.99
C GLY A 416 4.27 -1.59 21.15
N SER A 417 4.61 -1.44 19.88
CA SER A 417 4.71 -2.53 18.91
C SER A 417 6.11 -3.12 18.93
N SER A 418 6.20 -4.45 18.98
CA SER A 418 7.45 -5.18 18.73
C SER A 418 7.76 -5.24 17.22
N PRO A 419 8.97 -5.64 16.80
CA PRO A 419 9.25 -5.89 15.39
C PRO A 419 8.29 -6.91 14.77
N PHE A 420 7.91 -7.96 15.52
CA PHE A 420 6.97 -8.96 15.05
C PHE A 420 5.57 -8.38 14.83
N MET A 421 5.04 -7.62 15.81
CA MET A 421 3.76 -6.92 15.66
C MET A 421 3.78 -5.94 14.47
N LEU A 422 4.92 -5.28 14.23
CA LEU A 422 5.07 -4.37 13.11
C LEU A 422 5.04 -5.10 11.77
N SER A 423 5.62 -6.31 11.66
CA SER A 423 5.49 -7.15 10.46
C SER A 423 4.02 -7.50 10.19
N CYS A 424 3.23 -7.77 11.23
CA CYS A 424 1.80 -8.06 11.14
C CYS A 424 1.00 -6.83 10.69
N ALA A 425 1.22 -5.67 11.33
CA ALA A 425 0.58 -4.40 10.96
C ALA A 425 0.85 -4.02 9.50
N CYS A 426 2.07 -4.32 9.04
CA CYS A 426 2.56 -3.97 7.73
C CYS A 426 2.10 -4.96 6.65
N GLY A 427 1.63 -6.16 6.97
CA GLY A 427 1.42 -7.19 5.93
C GLY A 427 2.71 -7.84 5.44
N SER A 428 3.81 -7.68 6.19
CA SER A 428 5.14 -8.13 5.80
C SER A 428 5.31 -9.64 6.04
N ARG A 429 4.66 -10.43 5.18
CA ARG A 429 4.53 -11.88 5.33
C ARG A 429 5.88 -12.60 5.36
N ARG A 430 6.85 -12.20 4.53
CA ARG A 430 8.16 -12.86 4.48
C ARG A 430 8.95 -12.57 5.73
N ALA A 431 8.99 -11.30 6.16
CA ALA A 431 9.63 -10.92 7.42
C ALA A 431 8.97 -11.58 8.63
N MET A 432 7.64 -11.68 8.65
CA MET A 432 6.88 -12.37 9.72
C MET A 432 7.27 -13.85 9.82
N LYS A 433 7.29 -14.58 8.69
CA LYS A 433 7.69 -16.01 8.67
C LYS A 433 9.14 -16.19 9.12
N GLU A 434 10.02 -15.30 8.69
CA GLU A 434 11.42 -15.32 9.12
C GLU A 434 11.56 -15.04 10.62
N MET A 435 10.83 -14.08 11.17
CA MET A 435 10.84 -13.79 12.61
C MET A 435 10.45 -15.02 13.45
N LEU A 436 9.42 -15.77 13.03
CA LEU A 436 9.01 -17.02 13.68
C LEU A 436 10.07 -18.13 13.54
N THR A 437 10.79 -18.15 12.41
CA THR A 437 11.89 -19.09 12.20
C THR A 437 13.07 -18.79 13.12
N GLN A 438 13.44 -17.51 13.24
CA GLN A 438 14.52 -17.05 14.12
C GLN A 438 14.14 -17.14 15.61
N ASN A 439 12.85 -17.01 15.94
CA ASN A 439 12.35 -16.97 17.32
C ASN A 439 10.99 -17.69 17.41
N PRO A 440 10.97 -19.03 17.53
CA PRO A 440 9.73 -19.82 17.58
C PRO A 440 8.81 -19.50 18.75
N ASP A 441 9.37 -19.01 19.87
CA ASP A 441 8.63 -18.69 21.10
C ASP A 441 8.08 -17.25 21.14
N LEU A 442 8.06 -16.54 20.00
CA LEU A 442 7.50 -15.18 19.92
C LEU A 442 6.04 -15.15 20.37
N SER A 443 5.71 -14.17 21.18
CA SER A 443 4.32 -13.94 21.58
C SER A 443 3.48 -13.50 20.38
N LEU A 444 2.41 -14.24 20.10
CA LEU A 444 1.41 -13.90 19.08
C LEU A 444 0.26 -13.04 19.61
N ARG A 445 0.33 -12.64 20.89
CA ARG A 445 -0.69 -11.84 21.56
C ARG A 445 -0.97 -10.57 20.75
N HIS A 446 -2.26 -10.29 20.52
CA HIS A 446 -2.76 -9.13 19.77
C HIS A 446 -2.31 -9.04 18.29
N CYS A 447 -1.56 -10.01 17.76
CA CYS A 447 -1.01 -9.90 16.40
C CYS A 447 -2.10 -9.91 15.32
N LEU A 448 -3.18 -10.67 15.53
CA LEU A 448 -4.36 -10.64 14.66
C LEU A 448 -5.06 -9.28 14.70
N HIS A 449 -5.27 -8.68 15.89
CA HIS A 449 -5.89 -7.36 16.01
C HIS A 449 -5.07 -6.27 15.33
N VAL A 450 -3.75 -6.30 15.53
CA VAL A 450 -2.81 -5.37 14.90
C VAL A 450 -2.76 -5.59 13.38
N ALA A 451 -2.78 -6.82 12.89
CA ALA A 451 -2.86 -7.09 11.46
C ALA A 451 -4.15 -6.48 10.86
N LEU A 452 -5.30 -6.73 11.47
CA LEU A 452 -6.61 -6.30 10.97
C LEU A 452 -6.84 -4.79 11.05
N MET A 453 -6.19 -4.08 11.98
CA MET A 453 -6.33 -2.64 12.11
C MET A 453 -5.62 -1.85 11.01
N PHE A 454 -4.60 -2.44 10.36
CA PHE A 454 -3.73 -1.74 9.43
C PHE A 454 -3.90 -2.30 8.02
N ALA A 455 -3.95 -1.42 7.02
CA ALA A 455 -4.36 -1.76 5.66
C ALA A 455 -3.50 -2.84 4.97
N GLY A 456 -2.26 -3.07 5.41
CA GLY A 456 -1.41 -4.15 4.89
C GLY A 456 -1.65 -5.50 5.58
N GLY A 457 -2.07 -5.51 6.84
CA GLY A 457 -2.13 -6.71 7.67
C GLY A 457 -3.40 -7.55 7.52
N GLY A 458 -4.52 -6.93 7.12
CA GLY A 458 -5.83 -7.59 7.07
C GLY A 458 -6.05 -8.58 5.92
N SER A 459 -5.01 -8.87 5.11
CA SER A 459 -5.11 -9.84 4.01
C SER A 459 -5.46 -11.25 4.53
N ALA A 460 -6.29 -11.97 3.79
CA ALA A 460 -6.66 -13.35 4.13
C ALA A 460 -5.42 -14.24 4.30
N ASP A 461 -4.40 -14.07 3.46
CA ASP A 461 -3.14 -14.82 3.51
C ASP A 461 -2.34 -14.61 4.80
N LEU A 462 -2.18 -13.35 5.24
CA LEU A 462 -1.43 -13.07 6.47
C LEU A 462 -2.20 -13.59 7.69
N VAL A 463 -3.53 -13.39 7.70
CA VAL A 463 -4.40 -13.89 8.76
C VAL A 463 -4.34 -15.41 8.83
N SER A 464 -4.43 -16.11 7.68
CA SER A 464 -4.26 -17.56 7.60
C SER A 464 -2.89 -18.00 8.13
N ALA A 465 -1.80 -17.32 7.75
CA ALA A 465 -0.46 -17.65 8.22
C ALA A 465 -0.29 -17.44 9.75
N LEU A 466 -0.92 -16.41 10.33
CA LEU A 466 -0.94 -16.21 11.78
C LEU A 466 -1.75 -17.30 12.50
N LEU A 467 -2.87 -17.73 11.91
CA LEU A 467 -3.70 -18.82 12.45
C LEU A 467 -2.97 -20.17 12.37
N GLU A 468 -2.23 -20.44 11.29
CA GLU A 468 -1.33 -21.61 11.16
C GLU A 468 -0.22 -21.58 12.22
N ALA A 469 0.30 -20.39 12.54
CA ALA A 469 1.21 -20.18 13.66
C ALA A 469 0.54 -20.29 15.05
N ARG A 470 -0.74 -20.65 15.11
CA ARG A 470 -1.56 -20.82 16.33
C ARG A 470 -1.91 -19.52 17.05
N ALA A 471 -2.03 -18.39 16.33
CA ALA A 471 -2.65 -17.20 16.89
C ALA A 471 -4.12 -17.48 17.28
N ASN A 472 -4.57 -16.97 18.43
CA ASN A 472 -5.90 -17.25 18.94
C ASN A 472 -6.96 -16.43 18.19
N ALA A 473 -7.77 -17.09 17.35
CA ALA A 473 -8.86 -16.48 16.58
C ALA A 473 -9.95 -15.81 17.44
N ASN A 474 -10.01 -16.14 18.73
CA ASN A 474 -10.99 -15.65 19.70
C ASN A 474 -10.38 -14.75 20.78
N GLU A 475 -9.13 -14.30 20.60
CA GLU A 475 -8.45 -13.44 21.57
C GLU A 475 -9.23 -12.12 21.77
N GLN A 476 -9.50 -11.75 23.02
CA GLN A 476 -10.17 -10.49 23.34
C GLN A 476 -9.13 -9.39 23.54
N PHE A 477 -9.22 -8.31 22.74
CA PHE A 477 -8.23 -7.24 22.77
C PHE A 477 -8.30 -6.43 24.08
N ARG A 478 -7.25 -6.54 24.89
CA ARG A 478 -7.13 -5.86 26.19
C ARG A 478 -5.83 -5.10 26.30
N VAL A 479 -5.91 -3.79 26.08
CA VAL A 479 -4.80 -2.86 26.28
C VAL A 479 -4.83 -2.29 27.70
N HIS A 480 -3.75 -2.51 28.44
CA HIS A 480 -3.63 -2.09 29.83
C HIS A 480 -2.87 -0.77 29.92
N ILE A 481 -3.07 -0.02 31.01
CA ILE A 481 -2.34 1.23 31.26
C ILE A 481 -0.80 1.04 31.32
N ARG A 482 -0.34 -0.18 31.61
CA ARG A 482 1.09 -0.57 31.57
C ARG A 482 1.67 -0.65 30.16
N GLU A 483 0.82 -0.66 29.14
CA GLU A 483 1.15 -0.55 27.72
C GLU A 483 0.71 0.86 27.24
N PRO A 484 1.38 1.93 27.71
CA PRO A 484 0.80 3.27 27.72
C PRO A 484 0.49 3.84 26.34
N GLY A 485 1.27 3.49 25.31
CA GLY A 485 1.03 4.03 23.96
C GLY A 485 -0.27 3.51 23.34
N TRP A 486 -0.50 2.19 23.34
CA TRP A 486 -1.73 1.59 22.84
C TRP A 486 -2.94 2.01 23.67
N TRP A 487 -2.81 1.99 25.00
CA TRP A 487 -3.86 2.45 25.90
C TRP A 487 -4.24 3.90 25.63
N LEU A 488 -3.26 4.81 25.53
CA LEU A 488 -3.51 6.21 25.26
C LEU A 488 -4.16 6.42 23.88
N LEU A 489 -3.63 5.78 22.83
CA LEU A 489 -4.17 5.88 21.47
C LEU A 489 -5.65 5.46 21.43
N MET A 490 -5.98 4.29 21.97
CA MET A 490 -7.34 3.77 21.95
C MET A 490 -8.29 4.60 22.80
N ASN A 491 -7.88 5.05 23.99
CA ASN A 491 -8.75 5.85 24.86
C ASN A 491 -9.00 7.24 24.27
N VAL A 492 -7.96 7.92 23.75
CA VAL A 492 -8.12 9.23 23.10
C VAL A 492 -9.04 9.14 21.89
N MET A 493 -8.85 8.14 21.02
CA MET A 493 -9.70 7.96 19.84
C MET A 493 -11.12 7.52 20.21
N GLY A 494 -11.28 6.68 21.24
CA GLY A 494 -12.58 6.26 21.75
C GLY A 494 -13.38 7.42 22.36
N VAL A 495 -12.74 8.34 23.08
CA VAL A 495 -13.38 9.59 23.56
C VAL A 495 -13.76 10.48 22.37
N ARG A 496 -12.85 10.64 21.41
CA ARG A 496 -13.07 11.45 20.20
C ARG A 496 -14.28 10.97 19.38
N HIS A 497 -14.60 9.68 19.42
CA HIS A 497 -15.76 9.11 18.72
C HIS A 497 -17.07 9.86 19.04
N ARG A 498 -17.25 10.30 20.29
CA ARG A 498 -18.48 10.98 20.75
C ARG A 498 -18.69 12.37 20.14
N VAL A 499 -17.61 13.02 19.73
CA VAL A 499 -17.64 14.40 19.22
C VAL A 499 -17.41 14.42 17.71
N SER A 500 -16.61 13.48 17.22
CA SER A 500 -16.19 13.45 15.83
C SER A 500 -16.00 11.98 15.42
N PRO A 501 -17.04 11.28 14.96
CA PRO A 501 -16.93 9.87 14.56
C PRO A 501 -16.11 9.71 13.27
N SER A 502 -15.34 8.61 13.19
CA SER A 502 -14.70 8.06 12.00
C SER A 502 -14.56 6.55 12.20
N ARG A 503 -14.10 5.80 11.18
CA ARG A 503 -13.84 4.35 11.33
C ARG A 503 -12.81 4.08 12.43
N LEU A 504 -11.73 4.87 12.52
CA LEU A 504 -10.72 4.71 13.58
C LEU A 504 -11.29 4.97 14.97
N THR A 505 -12.06 6.05 15.14
CA THR A 505 -12.64 6.35 16.45
C THR A 505 -13.73 5.35 16.82
N MET A 506 -14.47 4.81 15.85
CA MET A 506 -15.45 3.74 16.06
C MET A 506 -14.76 2.44 16.49
N LEU A 507 -13.69 2.03 15.81
CA LEU A 507 -12.89 0.89 16.23
C LEU A 507 -12.39 1.08 17.66
N ALA A 508 -11.79 2.25 17.95
CA ALA A 508 -11.31 2.58 19.28
C ALA A 508 -12.44 2.69 20.32
N TYR A 509 -13.67 3.01 19.93
CA TYR A 509 -14.82 3.05 20.83
C TYR A 509 -15.32 1.63 21.20
N HIS A 510 -15.13 0.66 20.30
CA HIS A 510 -15.57 -0.73 20.46
C HIS A 510 -14.42 -1.73 20.74
N HIS A 511 -13.17 -1.27 20.85
CA HIS A 511 -11.98 -2.14 20.91
C HIS A 511 -11.92 -3.05 22.15
N TYR A 512 -12.39 -2.58 23.31
CA TYR A 512 -12.27 -3.34 24.56
C TYR A 512 -13.03 -4.67 24.46
N ASP A 513 -12.31 -5.76 24.70
CA ASP A 513 -12.79 -7.14 24.59
C ASP A 513 -13.26 -7.57 23.20
N ALA A 514 -12.98 -6.80 22.15
CA ALA A 514 -13.34 -7.18 20.80
C ALA A 514 -12.40 -8.28 20.26
N THR A 515 -12.99 -9.23 19.54
CA THR A 515 -12.27 -10.35 18.91
C THR A 515 -11.64 -9.93 17.58
N PRO A 516 -10.70 -10.72 17.01
CA PRO A 516 -10.22 -10.52 15.65
C PRO A 516 -11.38 -10.41 14.64
N LEU A 517 -12.40 -11.25 14.75
CA LEU A 517 -13.58 -11.17 13.88
C LEU A 517 -14.25 -9.79 13.94
N MET A 518 -14.42 -9.22 15.14
CA MET A 518 -14.96 -7.87 15.28
C MET A 518 -14.03 -6.79 14.69
N PHE A 519 -12.71 -6.93 14.86
CA PHE A 519 -11.74 -6.02 14.26
C PHE A 519 -11.76 -6.07 12.73
N SER A 520 -11.95 -7.25 12.12
CA SER A 520 -12.08 -7.38 10.66
C SER A 520 -13.28 -6.59 10.14
N ILE A 521 -14.41 -6.62 10.86
CA ILE A 521 -15.63 -5.87 10.52
C ILE A 521 -15.43 -4.37 10.72
N LEU A 522 -14.89 -3.95 11.88
CA LEU A 522 -14.69 -2.54 12.22
C LEU A 522 -13.64 -1.85 11.33
N SER A 523 -12.65 -2.61 10.86
CA SER A 523 -11.62 -2.12 9.93
C SER A 523 -12.06 -2.15 8.47
N GLY A 524 -13.06 -2.97 8.13
CA GLY A 524 -13.47 -3.23 6.75
C GLY A 524 -12.65 -4.31 6.03
N SER A 525 -11.78 -5.05 6.75
CA SER A 525 -10.96 -6.15 6.20
C SER A 525 -11.80 -7.44 5.98
N LEU A 526 -12.82 -7.36 5.13
CA LEU A 526 -13.84 -8.40 4.99
C LEU A 526 -13.30 -9.73 4.45
N ASP A 527 -12.23 -9.71 3.64
CA ASP A 527 -11.58 -10.91 3.09
C ASP A 527 -11.12 -11.88 4.20
N SER A 528 -10.62 -11.34 5.31
CA SER A 528 -10.12 -12.12 6.45
C SER A 528 -11.19 -12.86 7.25
N VAL A 529 -12.47 -12.47 7.11
CA VAL A 529 -13.58 -13.09 7.84
C VAL A 529 -13.64 -14.59 7.54
N SER A 530 -13.47 -14.96 6.27
CA SER A 530 -13.52 -16.36 5.84
C SER A 530 -12.43 -17.19 6.52
N SER A 531 -11.18 -16.70 6.56
CA SER A 531 -10.05 -17.34 7.25
C SER A 531 -10.31 -17.49 8.75
N LEU A 532 -10.82 -16.43 9.40
CA LEU A 532 -11.14 -16.45 10.83
C LEU A 532 -12.23 -17.48 11.15
N LEU A 533 -13.32 -17.50 10.38
CA LEU A 533 -14.42 -18.45 10.58
C LEU A 533 -14.00 -19.90 10.33
N SER A 534 -13.15 -20.15 9.32
CA SER A 534 -12.55 -21.47 9.07
C SER A 534 -11.66 -21.92 10.23
N ALA A 535 -10.99 -20.99 10.91
CA ALA A 535 -10.21 -21.24 12.12
C ALA A 535 -11.04 -21.22 13.42
N ARG A 536 -12.36 -21.44 13.32
CA ARG A 536 -13.29 -21.51 14.46
C ARG A 536 -13.37 -20.21 15.29
N ALA A 537 -13.30 -19.06 14.63
CA ALA A 537 -13.69 -17.80 15.25
C ALA A 537 -15.18 -17.85 15.65
N ARG A 538 -15.45 -17.57 16.92
CA ARG A 538 -16.77 -17.54 17.52
C ARG A 538 -17.47 -16.23 17.20
N VAL A 539 -18.72 -16.33 16.75
CA VAL A 539 -19.57 -15.19 16.38
C VAL A 539 -20.36 -14.64 17.56
N ASP A 540 -20.51 -15.43 18.62
CA ASP A 540 -21.35 -15.18 19.80
C ASP A 540 -20.64 -14.43 20.94
N ILE A 541 -19.30 -14.35 20.90
CA ILE A 541 -18.52 -13.58 21.87
C ILE A 541 -18.95 -12.12 21.81
N GLN A 542 -19.15 -11.53 22.98
CA GLN A 542 -19.48 -10.12 23.13
C GLN A 542 -18.24 -9.31 23.52
N ASN A 543 -18.13 -8.09 22.96
CA ASN A 543 -17.16 -7.12 23.46
C ASN A 543 -17.64 -6.47 24.76
N TYR A 544 -16.84 -5.55 25.30
CA TYR A 544 -17.13 -4.85 26.55
C TYR A 544 -18.50 -4.12 26.53
N ARG A 545 -18.94 -3.70 25.34
CA ARG A 545 -20.22 -3.01 25.11
C ARG A 545 -21.39 -3.95 24.82
N LYS A 546 -21.22 -5.26 25.01
CA LYS A 546 -22.23 -6.29 24.75
C LYS A 546 -22.61 -6.48 23.28
N ASN A 547 -21.82 -5.93 22.35
CA ASN A 547 -22.03 -6.13 20.92
C ASN A 547 -21.37 -7.44 20.47
N THR A 548 -22.09 -8.22 19.66
CA THR A 548 -21.56 -9.37 18.91
C THR A 548 -20.97 -8.94 17.57
N ALA A 549 -20.35 -9.88 16.84
CA ALA A 549 -19.89 -9.62 15.47
C ALA A 549 -21.04 -9.18 14.54
N SER A 550 -22.24 -9.77 14.69
CA SER A 550 -23.41 -9.40 13.90
C SER A 550 -23.89 -7.98 14.18
N ASP A 551 -23.88 -7.55 15.45
CA ASP A 551 -24.30 -6.19 15.82
C ASP A 551 -23.38 -5.13 15.21
N LEU A 552 -22.06 -5.37 15.26
CA LEU A 552 -21.08 -4.48 14.64
C LEU A 552 -21.17 -4.50 13.11
N ALA A 553 -21.47 -5.65 12.49
CA ALA A 553 -21.68 -5.75 11.04
C ALA A 553 -22.86 -4.88 10.58
N ARG A 554 -23.97 -4.89 11.32
CA ARG A 554 -25.11 -4.00 11.05
C ARG A 554 -24.73 -2.52 11.22
N GLN A 555 -24.00 -2.19 12.28
CA GLN A 555 -23.56 -0.82 12.55
C GLN A 555 -22.61 -0.28 11.46
N MET A 556 -21.80 -1.16 10.86
CA MET A 556 -20.87 -0.82 9.77
C MET A 556 -21.53 -0.85 8.38
N LEU A 557 -22.82 -1.17 8.27
CA LEU A 557 -23.52 -1.39 6.99
C LEU A 557 -22.80 -2.43 6.12
N ALA A 558 -22.31 -3.49 6.76
CA ALA A 558 -21.64 -4.60 6.10
C ALA A 558 -22.58 -5.31 5.11
N PRO A 559 -22.04 -6.02 4.09
CA PRO A 559 -22.86 -6.78 3.16
C PRO A 559 -23.79 -7.78 3.85
N SER A 560 -24.98 -8.01 3.29
CA SER A 560 -26.03 -8.87 3.89
C SER A 560 -25.53 -10.27 4.22
N TRP A 561 -24.72 -10.88 3.33
CA TRP A 561 -24.14 -12.21 3.55
C TRP A 561 -23.31 -12.26 4.85
N LEU A 562 -22.60 -11.19 5.20
CA LEU A 562 -21.77 -11.15 6.39
C LEU A 562 -22.64 -11.07 7.65
N ILE A 563 -23.69 -10.25 7.60
CA ILE A 563 -24.67 -10.13 8.68
C ILE A 563 -25.33 -11.49 8.94
N GLU A 564 -25.73 -12.18 7.87
CA GLU A 564 -26.33 -13.51 7.93
C GLU A 564 -25.37 -14.54 8.53
N VAL A 565 -24.15 -14.64 8.03
CA VAL A 565 -23.12 -15.57 8.53
C VAL A 565 -22.80 -15.33 10.01
N CYS A 566 -22.71 -14.07 10.43
CA CYS A 566 -22.48 -13.73 11.84
C CYS A 566 -23.72 -13.97 12.72
N SER A 567 -24.92 -14.04 12.16
CA SER A 567 -26.16 -14.28 12.91
C SER A 567 -26.54 -15.77 13.04
N THR A 568 -26.30 -16.56 11.99
CA THR A 568 -26.78 -17.96 11.86
C THR A 568 -25.92 -18.96 12.63
N LYS A 569 -24.59 -18.80 12.66
CA LYS A 569 -23.70 -19.68 13.45
C LYS A 569 -23.89 -19.55 14.97
N GLY A 570 -24.53 -18.47 15.43
CA GLY A 570 -24.91 -18.33 16.84
C GLY A 570 -26.15 -19.15 17.25
N GLN A 571 -26.90 -19.71 16.28
CA GLN A 571 -28.07 -20.56 16.53
C GLN A 571 -27.72 -22.06 16.48
N GLN A 572 -26.85 -22.50 15.58
CA GLN A 572 -26.45 -23.92 15.50
C GLN A 572 -25.76 -24.41 16.78
N ASP A 573 -24.93 -23.58 17.43
CA ASP A 573 -24.30 -23.93 18.71
C ASP A 573 -25.28 -23.82 19.91
N LYS A 574 -26.35 -23.01 19.79
CA LYS A 574 -27.40 -22.93 20.82
C LYS A 574 -28.37 -24.10 20.76
N GLU A 575 -28.65 -24.63 19.56
CA GLU A 575 -29.47 -25.83 19.39
C GLU A 575 -28.71 -27.09 19.84
N THR A 576 -27.40 -27.18 19.61
CA THR A 576 -26.61 -28.31 20.14
C THR A 576 -26.40 -28.27 21.66
N LEU A 577 -26.43 -27.08 22.29
CA LEU A 577 -26.41 -26.95 23.76
C LEU A 577 -27.80 -27.11 24.40
N ALA A 578 -28.88 -26.78 23.69
CA ALA A 578 -30.25 -27.02 24.16
C ALA A 578 -30.66 -28.50 24.07
N GLU A 579 -30.09 -29.28 23.13
CA GLU A 579 -30.26 -30.73 23.07
C GLU A 579 -29.42 -31.50 24.10
N SER A 580 -28.35 -30.90 24.65
CA SER A 580 -27.57 -31.53 25.74
C SER A 580 -28.15 -31.32 27.14
N ASP A 581 -28.99 -30.30 27.34
CA ASP A 581 -29.65 -30.01 28.63
C ASP A 581 -31.03 -30.71 28.78
N THR A 582 -31.41 -31.58 27.85
CA THR A 582 -32.61 -32.43 27.94
C THR A 582 -32.31 -33.91 28.22
N PHE A 583 -31.05 -34.27 28.48
CA PHE A 583 -30.63 -35.64 28.81
C PHE A 583 -29.96 -35.79 30.19
N PHE A 584 -30.39 -35.04 31.20
CA PHE A 584 -30.18 -35.42 32.61
C PHE A 584 -31.35 -34.94 33.48
N ILE A 585 -32.37 -35.80 33.62
CA ILE A 585 -33.23 -35.89 34.81
C ILE A 585 -32.65 -36.98 35.70
#